data_AF-A0A450U4K3-F1
#
_entry.id   AF-A0A450U4K3-F1
#
_cell.length_a   1.000
_cell.length_b   1.000
_cell.length_c   1.000
_cell.angle_alpha   90.00
_cell.angle_beta   90.00
_cell.angle_gamma   90.00
#
_symmetry.space_group_name_H-M   'P 1'
#
loop_
_entity.id
_entity.type
_entity.pdbx_description
1 polymer ?
#
loop_
_entity_poly.entity_id
_entity_poly.type
_entity_poly.pdbx_seq_one_letter_code
_entity_poly.pdbx_strand_id
1 'polypeptide(L)'
;MGRIITQIEVTKPLNSGKSLIFSAFVDAGAVAVILLSSWESRFGEFMKEQEEELVLANNGVISESARGPEEIRIDGFREIFNEVIFMEIAPWPEFQRRINPRDRDLRGRIQNSGLGTRA
;
A
#
# COMPACT_ATOMS: atom_id res chain seq x y z
N MET A 1 -13.90 -19.41 -9.06
CA MET A 1 -14.47 -18.04 -9.19
C MET A 1 -13.54 -17.23 -10.09
N GLY A 2 -14.10 -16.40 -10.98
CA GLY A 2 -13.31 -15.54 -11.87
C GLY A 2 -12.66 -14.37 -11.11
N ARG A 3 -11.57 -13.83 -11.65
CA ARG A 3 -10.97 -12.58 -11.16
C ARG A 3 -11.42 -11.45 -12.07
N ILE A 4 -11.98 -10.38 -11.50
CA ILE A 4 -12.28 -9.16 -12.25
C ILE A 4 -11.04 -8.29 -12.22
N ILE A 5 -10.49 -8.01 -13.39
CA ILE A 5 -9.35 -7.13 -13.57
C ILE A 5 -9.81 -6.00 -14.49
N THR A 6 -9.54 -4.76 -14.10
CA THR A 6 -9.89 -3.58 -14.90
C THR A 6 -8.68 -2.66 -15.01
N GLN A 7 -8.68 -1.81 -16.04
CA GLN A 7 -7.69 -0.77 -16.19
C GLN A 7 -8.05 0.41 -15.26
N ILE A 8 -7.06 0.88 -14.52
CA ILE A 8 -7.15 2.06 -13.67
C ILE A 8 -6.10 3.06 -14.15
N GLU A 9 -6.51 4.31 -14.20
CA GLU A 9 -5.64 5.46 -14.36
C GLU A 9 -5.66 6.27 -13.06
N VAL A 10 -4.49 6.59 -12.53
CA VAL A 10 -4.33 7.50 -11.40
C VAL A 10 -3.49 8.70 -11.85
N THR A 11 -4.06 9.89 -11.73
CA THR A 11 -3.49 11.15 -12.22
C THR A 11 -3.41 12.15 -11.09
N LYS A 12 -2.35 12.96 -11.10
CA LYS A 12 -2.18 14.08 -10.18
C LYS A 12 -3.08 15.24 -10.60
N PRO A 13 -4.05 15.68 -9.77
CA PRO A 13 -4.98 16.75 -10.15
C PRO A 13 -4.29 18.07 -10.50
N LEU A 14 -3.19 18.39 -9.81
CA LEU A 14 -2.44 19.65 -9.94
C LEU A 14 -1.18 19.52 -10.81
N ASN A 15 -0.90 18.34 -11.37
CA ASN A 15 0.30 18.10 -12.15
C ASN A 15 -0.07 17.29 -13.40
N SER A 16 -0.53 18.03 -14.43
CA SER A 16 -1.19 17.53 -15.64
C SER A 16 -0.32 16.66 -16.58
N GLY A 17 0.86 16.22 -16.14
CA GLY A 17 1.79 15.44 -16.96
C GLY A 17 2.11 14.03 -16.46
N LYS A 18 1.68 13.65 -15.25
CA LYS A 18 2.01 12.32 -14.68
C LYS A 18 0.74 11.54 -14.36
N SER A 19 0.44 10.60 -15.24
CA SER A 19 -0.59 9.58 -15.09
C SER A 19 0.08 8.21 -14.98
N LEU A 20 -0.42 7.37 -14.08
CA LEU A 20 -0.05 5.97 -14.00
C LEU A 20 -1.25 5.11 -14.39
N ILE A 21 -1.07 4.34 -15.47
CA ILE A 21 -2.07 3.40 -15.98
C ILE A 21 -1.63 1.98 -15.65
N PHE A 22 -2.51 1.19 -15.04
CA PHE A 22 -2.22 -0.19 -14.66
C PHE A 22 -3.50 -1.03 -14.58
N SER A 23 -3.33 -2.35 -14.65
CA SER A 23 -4.42 -3.29 -14.37
C SER A 23 -4.51 -3.58 -12.89
N ALA A 24 -5.70 -3.52 -12.32
CA ALA A 24 -5.96 -3.76 -10.90
C ALA A 24 -7.04 -4.82 -10.71
N PHE A 25 -6.93 -5.57 -9.60
CA PHE A 25 -7.97 -6.49 -9.16
C PHE A 25 -9.11 -5.70 -8.51
N VAL A 26 -10.35 -5.98 -8.90
CA VAL A 26 -11.53 -5.40 -8.26
C VAL A 26 -11.90 -6.24 -7.05
N ASP A 27 -11.71 -5.66 -5.87
CA ASP A 27 -12.07 -6.27 -4.58
C ASP A 27 -13.12 -5.39 -3.88
N ALA A 28 -14.34 -5.91 -3.73
CA ALA A 28 -15.41 -5.21 -3.03
C ALA A 28 -15.16 -5.10 -1.51
N GLY A 29 -14.21 -5.87 -0.97
CA GLY A 29 -13.77 -5.76 0.42
C GLY A 29 -12.67 -4.73 0.65
N ALA A 30 -12.09 -4.13 -0.40
CA ALA A 30 -11.07 -3.11 -0.26
C ALA A 30 -11.70 -1.72 -0.02
N VAL A 31 -11.13 -0.98 0.93
CA VAL A 31 -11.60 0.37 1.30
C VAL A 31 -11.05 1.49 0.40
N ALA A 32 -9.99 1.21 -0.35
CA ALA A 32 -9.28 2.16 -1.21
C ALA A 32 -8.56 1.44 -2.35
N VAL A 33 -7.99 2.21 -3.29
CA VAL A 33 -7.02 1.67 -4.25
C VAL A 33 -5.71 1.41 -3.51
N ILE A 34 -5.32 0.14 -3.43
CA ILE A 34 -4.07 -0.30 -2.82
C ILE A 34 -3.00 -0.46 -3.89
N LEU A 35 -1.89 0.23 -3.72
CA LEU A 35 -0.74 0.23 -4.61
C LEU A 35 0.47 -0.37 -3.92
N LEU A 36 1.43 -0.86 -4.71
CA LEU A 36 2.70 -1.33 -4.17
C LEU A 36 3.54 -0.13 -3.70
N SER A 37 4.10 -0.16 -2.49
CA SER A 37 5.01 0.90 -2.00
C SER A 37 6.20 1.15 -2.92
N SER A 38 6.67 0.11 -3.63
CA SER A 38 7.73 0.26 -4.65
C SER A 38 7.35 1.20 -5.81
N TRP A 39 6.07 1.54 -5.97
CA TRP A 39 5.57 2.44 -7.00
C TRP A 39 5.46 3.89 -6.54
N GLU A 40 5.67 4.20 -5.25
CA GLU A 40 5.56 5.57 -4.71
C GLU A 40 6.38 6.58 -5.52
N SER A 41 7.62 6.21 -5.85
CA SER A 41 8.54 7.05 -6.65
C SER A 41 8.01 7.43 -8.04
N ARG A 42 7.01 6.70 -8.56
CA ARG A 42 6.37 6.98 -9.85
C ARG A 42 5.35 8.12 -9.78
N PHE A 43 4.79 8.38 -8.60
CA PHE A 43 3.75 9.40 -8.39
C PHE A 43 4.32 10.79 -8.09
N GLY A 44 5.60 10.89 -7.71
CA GLY A 44 6.18 12.16 -7.28
C GLY A 44 5.63 12.61 -5.92
N GLU A 45 5.62 13.93 -5.68
CA GLU A 45 5.18 14.47 -4.40
C GLU A 45 3.65 14.41 -4.21
N PHE A 46 3.22 14.12 -2.99
CA PHE A 46 1.81 14.07 -2.59
C PHE A 46 1.43 15.33 -1.82
N MET A 47 0.19 15.80 -2.02
CA MET A 47 -0.31 16.96 -1.28
C MET A 47 -0.45 16.65 0.21
N LYS A 48 -0.96 15.47 0.53
CA LYS A 48 -1.16 15.01 1.90
C LYS A 48 -0.65 13.59 2.06
N GLU A 49 -0.12 13.35 3.26
CA GLU A 49 0.22 12.04 3.79
C GLU A 49 -0.52 11.85 5.11
N GLN A 50 -1.10 10.67 5.29
CA GLN A 50 -1.66 10.26 6.57
C GLN A 50 -1.38 8.79 6.81
N GLU A 51 -0.98 8.45 8.03
CA GLU A 51 -0.87 7.06 8.46
C GLU A 51 -2.26 6.53 8.83
N GLU A 52 -2.61 5.37 8.28
CA GLU A 52 -3.93 4.75 8.44
C GLU A 52 -3.78 3.28 8.87
N GLU A 53 -4.63 2.85 9.81
CA GLU A 53 -4.70 1.46 10.24
C GLU A 53 -5.62 0.66 9.31
N LEU A 54 -5.08 -0.38 8.69
CA LEU A 54 -5.82 -1.31 7.85
C LEU A 54 -6.05 -2.63 8.56
N VAL A 55 -7.32 -3.02 8.66
CA VAL A 55 -7.74 -4.35 9.10
C VAL A 55 -7.77 -5.28 7.89
N LEU A 56 -6.91 -6.29 7.92
CA LEU A 56 -6.78 -7.29 6.86
C LEU A 56 -7.82 -8.41 7.03
N ALA A 57 -8.04 -9.19 5.97
CA ALA A 57 -9.00 -10.29 5.97
C ALA A 57 -8.71 -11.38 7.04
N ASN A 58 -7.48 -11.47 7.55
CA ASN A 58 -7.10 -12.36 8.64
C ASN A 58 -7.15 -11.70 10.03
N ASN A 59 -7.81 -10.53 10.15
CA ASN A 59 -7.87 -9.67 11.33
C ASN A 59 -6.51 -9.12 11.81
N GLY A 60 -5.46 -9.25 10.99
CA GLY A 60 -4.20 -8.55 11.24
C GLY A 60 -4.39 -7.05 11.01
N VAL A 61 -3.72 -6.24 11.83
CA VAL A 61 -3.71 -4.78 11.69
C VAL A 61 -2.32 -4.33 11.25
N ILE A 62 -2.28 -3.57 10.15
CA ILE A 62 -1.07 -2.91 9.65
C ILE A 62 -1.28 -1.40 9.60
N SER A 63 -0.20 -0.66 9.77
CA SER A 63 -0.16 0.79 9.58
C SER A 63 0.45 1.07 8.21
N GLU A 64 -0.24 1.83 7.37
CA GLU A 64 0.20 2.18 6.01
C GLU A 64 -0.06 3.65 5.69
N SER A 65 0.62 4.16 4.66
CA SER A 65 0.53 5.56 4.25
C SER A 65 -0.56 5.75 3.20
N ALA A 66 -1.62 6.47 3.58
CA ALA A 66 -2.63 7.01 2.66
C ALA A 66 -2.14 8.35 2.08
N ARG A 67 -2.29 8.51 0.76
CA ARG A 67 -1.77 9.64 0.01
C ARG A 67 -2.80 10.20 -0.95
N GLY A 68 -2.91 11.52 -1.04
CA GLY A 68 -3.79 12.16 -2.00
C GLY A 68 -4.19 13.59 -1.64
N PRO A 69 -5.33 14.08 -2.16
CA PRO A 69 -6.23 13.39 -3.10
C PRO A 69 -5.61 13.23 -4.50
N GLU A 70 -5.88 12.10 -5.14
CA GLU A 70 -5.52 11.79 -6.53
C GLU A 70 -6.78 11.65 -7.39
N GLU A 71 -6.68 11.96 -8.68
CA GLU A 71 -7.74 11.67 -9.65
C GLU A 71 -7.64 10.18 -10.06
N ILE A 72 -8.71 9.43 -9.88
CA ILE A 72 -8.76 7.99 -10.14
C ILE A 72 -9.86 7.72 -11.17
N ARG A 73 -9.49 7.16 -12.31
CA ARG A 73 -10.41 6.69 -13.37
C ARG A 73 -10.33 5.18 -13.48
N ILE A 74 -11.44 4.51 -13.18
CA ILE A 74 -11.63 3.08 -13.42
C ILE A 74 -12.32 2.94 -14.78
N ASP A 75 -11.82 2.05 -15.65
CA ASP A 75 -12.40 1.86 -16.98
C ASP A 75 -13.90 1.54 -16.91
N GLY A 76 -14.69 2.24 -17.72
CA GLY A 76 -16.16 2.20 -17.71
C GLY A 76 -16.86 3.05 -16.64
N PHE A 77 -16.14 3.77 -15.78
CA PHE A 77 -16.70 4.62 -14.72
C PHE A 77 -16.26 6.08 -14.84
N ARG A 78 -17.00 6.98 -14.18
CA ARG A 78 -16.58 8.38 -14.01
C ARG A 78 -15.35 8.46 -13.12
N GLU A 79 -14.54 9.50 -13.33
CA GLU A 79 -13.43 9.81 -12.44
C GLU A 79 -13.91 10.20 -11.02
N ILE A 80 -13.09 9.89 -10.03
CA ILE A 80 -13.28 10.26 -8.63
C ILE A 80 -11.99 10.86 -8.08
N PHE A 81 -12.10 11.69 -7.04
CA PHE A 81 -10.94 12.18 -6.30
C PHE A 81 -10.89 11.49 -4.94
N ASN A 82 -9.81 10.75 -4.66
CA ASN A 82 -9.67 10.03 -3.40
C ASN A 82 -8.19 9.77 -3.04
N GLU A 83 -7.94 9.25 -1.85
CA GLU A 83 -6.61 8.79 -1.43
C GLU A 83 -6.30 7.40 -2.02
N VAL A 84 -5.02 7.16 -2.30
CA VAL A 84 -4.46 5.83 -2.59
C VAL A 84 -3.64 5.37 -1.39
N ILE A 85 -3.60 4.08 -1.13
CA ILE A 85 -2.79 3.51 -0.04
C ILE A 85 -1.63 2.74 -0.61
N PHE A 86 -0.42 3.08 -0.17
CA PHE A 86 0.77 2.32 -0.53
C PHE A 86 1.03 1.24 0.50
N MET A 87 1.19 0.01 0.02
CA MET A 87 1.39 -1.18 0.83
C MET A 87 2.57 -2.01 0.32
N GLU A 88 3.41 -2.45 1.24
CA GLU A 88 4.40 -3.48 0.95
C GLU A 88 3.70 -4.84 0.87
N ILE A 89 3.46 -5.30 -0.36
CA ILE A 89 2.97 -6.65 -0.62
C ILE A 89 4.17 -7.58 -0.81
N ALA A 90 4.29 -8.56 0.07
CA ALA A 90 5.29 -9.62 -0.01
C ALA A 90 4.61 -10.97 -0.28
N PRO A 91 5.35 -11.99 -0.73
CA PRO A 91 4.88 -13.37 -0.71
C PRO A 91 4.29 -13.75 0.64
N TRP A 92 3.28 -14.62 0.64
CA TRP A 92 2.49 -14.93 1.84
C TRP A 92 3.30 -15.25 3.12
N PRO A 93 4.39 -16.05 3.08
CA PRO A 93 5.18 -16.31 4.29
C PRO A 93 5.88 -15.06 4.86
N GLU A 94 6.27 -14.12 4.01
CA GLU A 94 6.89 -12.85 4.41
C GLU A 94 5.85 -11.86 4.92
N PHE A 95 4.73 -11.77 4.22
CA PHE A 95 3.62 -10.92 4.64
C PHE A 95 3.02 -11.38 5.98
N GLN A 96 2.91 -12.69 6.22
CA GLN A 96 2.46 -13.22 7.51
C GLN A 96 3.34 -12.77 8.70
N ARG A 97 4.67 -12.73 8.52
CA ARG A 97 5.59 -12.26 9.57
C ARG A 97 5.43 -10.77 9.88
N ARG A 98 4.97 -9.99 8.89
CA ARG A 98 4.73 -8.56 9.05
C ARG A 98 3.50 -8.28 9.91
N ILE A 99 2.44 -9.08 9.73
CA ILE A 99 1.12 -8.84 10.33
C ILE A 99 0.90 -9.58 11.66
N ASN A 100 1.84 -10.46 12.06
CA ASN A 100 1.79 -11.19 13.30
C ASN A 100 2.55 -10.47 14.43
N PRO A 101 1.88 -10.05 15.53
CA PRO A 101 2.52 -9.35 16.64
C PRO A 101 3.69 -10.12 17.27
N ARG A 102 3.63 -11.46 17.29
CA ARG A 102 4.68 -12.32 17.88
C ARG A 102 6.01 -12.28 17.12
N ASP A 103 5.98 -11.93 15.83
CA ASP A 103 7.17 -11.92 14.96
C ASP A 103 7.79 -10.51 14.86
N ARG A 104 7.10 -9.47 15.35
CA ARG A 104 7.55 -8.07 15.34
C ARG A 104 8.79 -7.85 16.25
N ASP A 105 8.86 -8.57 17.37
CA ASP A 105 9.94 -8.50 18.37
C ASP A 105 11.28 -9.11 17.93
N LEU A 106 11.30 -9.91 16.86
CA LEU A 106 12.52 -10.55 16.38
C LEU A 106 13.47 -9.56 15.69
N ARG A 107 12.96 -8.45 15.12
CA ARG A 107 13.81 -7.41 14.53
C ARG A 107 14.57 -6.59 15.58
N GLY A 108 13.96 -6.36 16.75
CA GLY A 108 14.61 -5.67 17.87
C GLY A 108 15.64 -6.52 18.61
N ARG A 109 15.51 -7.86 18.58
CA ARG A 109 16.48 -8.77 19.22
C ARG A 109 17.76 -8.96 18.40
N ILE A 110 17.67 -8.97 17.07
CA ILE A 110 18.86 -9.17 16.21
C ILE A 110 19.79 -7.93 16.24
N GLN A 111 19.26 -6.72 16.44
CA GLN A 111 20.08 -5.51 16.58
C GLN A 111 20.79 -5.41 17.96
N ASN A 112 20.24 -6.04 19.00
CA ASN A 112 20.84 -6.02 20.35
C ASN A 112 21.75 -7.22 20.67
N SER A 113 21.84 -8.23 19.79
CA SER A 113 22.76 -9.36 19.98
C SER A 113 24.20 -9.09 19.51
N GLY A 114 24.51 -7.88 19.05
CA GLY A 114 25.86 -7.48 18.59
C GLY A 114 26.77 -6.89 19.66
N LEU A 115 26.30 -6.67 20.89
CA LEU A 115 27.10 -6.12 21.98
C LEU A 115 27.33 -7.18 23.06
N GLY A 116 28.37 -7.98 22.87
CA GLY A 116 28.91 -8.76 23.97
C GLY A 116 29.73 -9.96 23.54
N THR A 117 30.96 -9.76 23.06
CA THR A 117 32.11 -10.52 23.58
C THR A 117 33.45 -9.89 23.17
N ARG A 118 34.36 -9.79 24.16
CA ARG A 118 35.83 -9.59 24.10
C ARG A 118 36.29 -8.12 23.94
N ALA A 119 37.18 -7.59 24.78
CA ALA A 119 38.11 -8.15 25.76
C ALA A 119 38.23 -7.23 26.99
#